data_AF-A0A1G2YJ60-F1
#
_entry.id   AF-A0A1G2YJ60-F1
#
_cell.length_a   1.000
_cell.length_b   1.000
_cell.length_c   1.000
_cell.angle_alpha   90.00
_cell.angle_beta   90.00
_cell.angle_gamma   90.00
#
_symmetry.space_group_name_H-M   'P 1'
#
loop_
_entity.id
_entity.type
_entity.pdbx_description
1 polymer ?
#
loop_
_entity_poly.entity_id
_entity_poly.type
_entity_poly.pdbx_seq_one_letter_code
_entity_poly.pdbx_strand_id
1 'polypeptide(L)'
;MLRAGSILITYRLDCPPEDIATRPAVATKIADHDLKFLTYQGPVNQGRGTVQLADKGTYRIIEQHPTFTIFEFSGNILRGRYKLTAVNDDQYKFECEK
;
A
#
# COMPACT_ATOMS: atom_id res chain seq x y z
N MET A 1 1.16 1.28 3.11
CA MET A 1 1.15 2.66 3.67
C MET A 1 2.10 3.52 2.85
N LEU A 2 1.67 4.70 2.40
CA LEU A 2 2.43 5.62 1.55
C LEU A 2 2.57 6.96 2.26
N ARG A 3 3.80 7.41 2.51
CA ARG A 3 4.05 8.69 3.18
C ARG A 3 3.76 9.88 2.27
N ALA A 4 2.76 10.69 2.62
CA ALA A 4 2.44 11.96 1.97
C ALA A 4 2.58 13.10 3.00
N GLY A 5 3.72 13.79 3.00
CA GLY A 5 4.03 14.81 3.99
C GLY A 5 4.14 14.23 5.41
N SER A 6 3.21 14.62 6.28
CA SER A 6 3.11 14.21 7.69
C SER A 6 2.18 13.02 7.95
N ILE A 7 1.48 12.53 6.92
CA ILE A 7 0.53 11.41 7.04
C ILE A 7 0.98 10.20 6.23
N LEU A 8 0.38 9.06 6.55
CA LEU A 8 0.47 7.83 5.78
C LEU A 8 -0.88 7.53 5.14
N ILE A 9 -0.97 7.73 3.82
CA ILE A 9 -2.10 7.26 3.03
C ILE A 9 -2.10 5.73 3.07
N THR A 10 -3.19 5.15 3.54
CA THR A 10 -3.19 3.73 3.90
C THR A 10 -4.28 2.97 3.17
N TYR A 11 -3.85 1.83 2.60
CA TYR A 11 -4.72 0.85 1.97
C TYR A 11 -4.52 -0.49 2.68
N ARG A 12 -5.62 -1.18 2.96
CA ARG A 12 -5.61 -2.59 3.33
C ARG A 12 -5.66 -3.42 2.07
N LEU A 13 -4.70 -4.32 1.91
CA LEU A 13 -4.65 -5.27 0.80
C LEU A 13 -5.38 -6.55 1.21
N ASP A 14 -6.08 -7.16 0.26
CA ASP A 14 -6.74 -8.46 0.45
C ASP A 14 -5.75 -9.65 0.40
N CYS A 15 -4.51 -9.39 0.01
CA CYS A 15 -3.46 -10.39 -0.02
C CYS A 15 -2.08 -9.87 0.42
N PRO A 16 -1.15 -10.78 0.71
CA PRO A 16 0.25 -10.42 0.96
C PRO A 16 0.92 -9.72 -0.25
N PRO A 17 1.87 -8.80 -0.02
CA PRO A 17 2.54 -8.05 -1.09
C PRO A 17 3.30 -8.91 -2.10
N GLU A 18 3.76 -10.10 -1.72
CA GLU A 18 4.48 -11.05 -2.57
C GLU A 18 3.61 -11.58 -3.72
N ASP A 19 2.30 -11.66 -3.54
CA ASP A 19 1.39 -12.16 -4.57
C ASP A 19 1.17 -11.15 -5.71
N ILE A 20 1.39 -9.86 -5.43
CA ILE A 20 0.94 -8.73 -6.29
C ILE A 20 1.75 -8.65 -7.59
N ALA A 21 2.96 -9.22 -7.59
CA ALA A 21 3.75 -9.38 -8.80
C ALA A 21 3.11 -10.32 -9.83
N THR A 22 2.23 -11.23 -9.39
CA THR A 22 1.64 -12.28 -10.23
C THR A 22 0.14 -12.14 -10.44
N ARG A 23 -0.55 -11.44 -9.54
CA ARG A 23 -1.99 -11.17 -9.65
C ARG A 23 -2.36 -9.80 -9.05
N PRO A 24 -3.44 -9.15 -9.52
CA PRO A 24 -3.94 -7.95 -8.87
C PRO A 24 -4.41 -8.22 -7.43
N ALA A 25 -4.26 -7.20 -6.57
CA ALA A 25 -4.81 -7.13 -5.24
C ALA A 25 -5.98 -6.15 -5.19
N VAL A 26 -6.98 -6.44 -4.35
CA VAL A 26 -7.98 -5.46 -3.94
C VAL A 26 -7.40 -4.63 -2.80
N ALA A 27 -7.37 -3.32 -2.99
CA ALA A 27 -6.87 -2.35 -2.03
C ALA A 27 -8.04 -1.50 -1.51
N THR A 28 -8.39 -1.65 -0.24
CA THR A 28 -9.41 -0.81 0.42
C THR A 28 -8.72 0.36 1.12
N LYS A 29 -9.07 1.60 0.77
CA LYS A 29 -8.60 2.80 1.47
C LYS A 29 -9.16 2.80 2.89
N ILE A 30 -8.27 2.96 3.87
CA ILE A 30 -8.64 3.09 5.29
C ILE A 30 -8.14 4.43 5.83
N ALA A 31 -8.41 4.70 7.11
CA ALA A 31 -7.95 5.92 7.76
C ALA A 31 -6.45 6.14 7.54
N ASP A 32 -6.07 7.39 7.33
CA ASP A 32 -4.68 7.78 7.28
C ASP A 32 -4.03 7.56 8.66
N HIS A 33 -2.74 7.24 8.66
CA HIS A 33 -2.00 6.93 9.88
C HIS A 33 -0.87 7.93 10.12
N ASP A 34 -0.46 8.08 11.38
CA ASP A 34 0.73 8.83 11.76
C ASP A 34 2.01 8.14 11.25
N LEU A 35 3.08 8.93 11.03
CA LEU A 35 4.38 8.40 10.60
C LEU A 35 4.96 7.32 11.53
N LYS A 36 4.61 7.32 12.82
CA LYS A 36 5.06 6.31 13.79
C LYS A 36 4.67 4.88 13.40
N PHE A 37 3.62 4.72 12.58
CA PHE A 37 3.17 3.41 12.12
C PHE A 37 4.07 2.79 11.03
N LEU A 38 5.01 3.54 10.43
CA LEU A 38 5.97 2.99 9.47
C LEU A 38 6.88 1.89 10.06
N THR A 39 7.11 1.93 11.36
CA THR A 39 8.00 0.98 12.06
C THR A 39 7.28 0.26 13.19
N TYR A 40 5.98 0.45 13.35
CA TYR A 40 5.20 -0.18 14.40
C TYR A 40 5.06 -1.68 14.12
N GLN A 41 5.38 -2.48 15.13
CA GLN A 41 5.15 -3.93 15.15
C GLN A 41 4.67 -4.29 16.55
N GLY A 42 3.75 -5.25 16.65
CA GLY A 42 3.17 -5.66 17.93
C GLY A 42 1.66 -5.85 17.90
N PRO A 43 1.04 -6.02 19.08
CA PRO A 43 -0.37 -6.36 19.19
C PRO A 43 -1.28 -5.19 18.82
N VAL A 44 -2.28 -5.46 17.97
CA VAL A 44 -3.35 -4.50 17.71
C VAL A 44 -4.23 -4.40 18.96
N ASN A 45 -4.60 -3.16 19.32
CA ASN A 45 -5.50 -2.87 20.44
C ASN A 45 -6.69 -3.85 20.48
N GLN A 46 -7.06 -4.27 21.69
CA GLN A 46 -8.20 -5.18 21.94
C GLN A 46 -8.03 -6.60 21.34
N GLY A 47 -6.80 -7.07 21.12
CA GLY A 47 -6.55 -8.47 20.74
C GLY A 47 -6.97 -8.84 19.31
N ARG A 48 -7.11 -7.84 18.43
CA ARG A 48 -7.58 -8.04 17.04
C ARG A 48 -6.52 -8.60 16.09
N GLY A 49 -5.34 -8.94 16.61
CA GLY A 49 -4.23 -9.51 15.84
C GLY A 49 -2.88 -8.89 16.21
N THR A 50 -1.87 -9.17 15.40
CA THR A 50 -0.53 -8.58 15.52
C THR A 50 -0.12 -7.97 14.19
N VAL A 51 0.63 -6.87 14.27
CA VAL A 51 1.23 -6.19 13.12
C VAL A 51 2.69 -6.62 13.02
N GLN A 52 3.08 -7.07 11.84
CA GLN A 52 4.47 -7.31 11.47
C GLN A 52 4.78 -6.53 10.20
N LEU A 53 6.04 -6.10 10.06
CA LEU A 53 6.49 -5.38 8.88
C LEU A 53 6.78 -6.37 7.75
N ALA A 54 5.89 -6.44 6.74
CA ALA A 54 6.07 -7.33 5.58
C ALA A 54 7.11 -6.78 4.59
N ASP A 55 7.06 -5.47 4.30
CA ASP A 55 7.99 -4.80 3.40
C ASP A 55 8.25 -3.36 3.84
N LYS A 56 9.39 -2.82 3.41
CA LYS A 56 9.78 -1.42 3.64
C LYS A 56 10.68 -0.94 2.51
N GLY A 57 10.42 0.29 2.07
CA GLY A 57 11.23 0.92 1.03
C GLY A 57 10.82 2.37 0.81
N THR A 58 11.28 2.91 -0.30
CA THR A 58 10.82 4.20 -0.83
C THR A 58 9.92 3.98 -2.04
N TYR A 59 9.20 5.02 -2.43
CA TYR A 59 8.44 5.01 -3.67
C TYR A 59 8.49 6.39 -4.32
N ARG A 60 8.15 6.44 -5.61
CA ARG A 60 7.92 7.66 -6.37
C ARG A 60 6.59 7.57 -7.09
N ILE A 61 5.91 8.70 -7.26
CA ILE A 61 4.77 8.79 -8.19
C ILE A 61 5.35 9.09 -9.56
N ILE A 62 5.09 8.20 -10.52
CA ILE A 62 5.53 8.35 -11.91
C ILE A 62 4.45 9.08 -12.72
N GLU A 63 3.18 8.74 -12.46
CA GLU A 63 2.05 9.30 -13.16
C GLU A 63 0.85 9.36 -12.23
N GLN A 64 0.09 10.46 -12.28
CA GLN A 64 -1.11 10.64 -11.48
C GLN A 64 -2.25 11.14 -12.36
N HIS A 65 -3.35 10.39 -12.34
CA HIS A 65 -4.59 10.68 -13.05
C HIS A 65 -5.78 10.68 -12.08
N PRO A 66 -6.94 11.22 -12.50
CA PRO A 66 -8.15 11.17 -11.70
C PRO A 66 -8.59 9.74 -11.31
N THR A 67 -8.31 8.75 -12.15
CA THR A 67 -8.77 7.36 -11.96
C THR A 67 -7.66 6.37 -11.61
N PHE A 68 -6.39 6.75 -11.71
CA PHE A 68 -5.28 5.88 -11.33
C PHE A 68 -4.01 6.65 -10.95
N THR A 69 -3.10 5.97 -10.27
CA THR A 69 -1.75 6.45 -10.00
C THR A 69 -0.74 5.34 -10.26
N ILE A 70 0.36 5.67 -10.94
CA ILE A 70 1.49 4.76 -11.16
C ILE A 70 2.59 5.13 -10.18
N PHE A 71 3.05 4.13 -9.44
CA PHE A 71 4.12 4.22 -8.48
C PHE A 71 5.32 3.41 -8.96
N GLU A 72 6.53 3.88 -8.66
CA GLU A 72 7.74 3.08 -8.71
C GLU A 72 8.19 2.79 -7.28
N PHE A 73 8.20 1.51 -6.89
CA PHE A 73 8.59 1.05 -5.56
C PHE A 73 10.04 0.55 -5.54
N SER A 74 10.73 0.84 -4.43
CA SER A 74 12.08 0.38 -4.11
C SER A 74 12.09 -0.28 -2.72
N GLY A 75 11.31 -1.36 -2.56
CA GLY A 75 11.25 -2.20 -1.36
C GLY A 75 12.03 -3.51 -1.51
N ASN A 76 11.83 -4.44 -0.59
CA ASN A 76 12.36 -5.80 -0.67
C ASN A 76 11.41 -6.75 -1.42
N ILE A 77 10.10 -6.56 -1.25
CA ILE A 77 9.06 -7.36 -1.91
C ILE A 77 8.52 -6.59 -3.11
N LEU A 78 7.99 -5.38 -2.89
CA LEU A 78 7.47 -4.54 -3.96
C LEU A 78 8.63 -3.78 -4.62
N ARG A 79 8.92 -4.11 -5.88
CA ARG A 79 10.00 -3.53 -6.68
C ARG A 79 9.54 -3.24 -8.10
N GLY A 80 9.85 -2.06 -8.61
CA GLY A 80 9.45 -1.64 -9.96
C GLY A 80 8.10 -0.93 -9.97
N ARG A 81 7.41 -0.95 -11.12
CA ARG A 81 6.21 -0.15 -11.34
C ARG A 81 4.94 -0.89 -10.97
N TYR A 82 4.04 -0.18 -10.30
CA TYR A 82 2.74 -0.69 -9.91
C TYR A 82 1.68 0.39 -10.13
N LYS A 83 0.50 -0.06 -10.55
CA LYS A 83 -0.66 0.79 -10.80
C LYS A 83 -1.71 0.58 -9.74
N LEU A 84 -2.22 1.69 -9.19
CA LEU A 84 -3.37 1.73 -8.31
C LEU A 84 -4.53 2.41 -9.04
N THR A 85 -5.57 1.66 -9.39
CA THR A 85 -6.72 2.14 -10.16
C THR A 85 -7.95 2.22 -9.26
N ALA A 86 -8.63 3.37 -9.21
CA ALA A 86 -9.89 3.51 -8.47
C ALA A 86 -10.99 2.65 -9.11
N VAL A 87 -11.73 1.91 -8.28
CA VAL A 87 -12.87 1.07 -8.70
C VAL A 87 -14.19 1.69 -8.22
N ASN A 88 -14.23 2.10 -6.95
CA ASN A 88 -15.33 2.85 -6.33
C ASN A 88 -14.77 3.72 -5.17
N ASP A 89 -15.63 4.23 -4.30
CA ASP A 89 -15.29 5.21 -3.26
C ASP A 89 -14.04 4.86 -2.44
N ASP A 90 -13.95 3.62 -1.95
CA ASP A 90 -12.84 3.15 -1.12
C ASP A 90 -12.09 1.95 -1.70
N GLN A 91 -12.57 1.30 -2.76
CA GLN A 91 -11.85 0.21 -3.42
C GLN A 91 -11.01 0.66 -4.61
N TYR A 92 -9.82 0.07 -4.65
CA TYR A 92 -8.84 0.23 -5.69
C TYR A 92 -8.36 -1.16 -6.13
N LYS A 93 -7.96 -1.27 -7.38
CA LYS A 93 -7.19 -2.40 -7.90
C LYS A 93 -5.71 -2.03 -7.90
N PHE A 94 -4.88 -2.84 -7.24
CA PHE A 94 -3.43 -2.65 -7.18
C PHE A 94 -2.74 -3.79 -7.92
N GLU A 95 -1.92 -3.48 -8.93
CA GLU A 95 -1.30 -4.49 -9.79
C GLU A 95 0.09 -4.05 -10.26
N CYS A 96 0.96 -5.03 -10.50
CA CYS A 96 2.26 -4.80 -11.14
C CYS A 96 2.05 -4.31 -12.59
N GLU A 97 2.76 -3.25 -12.97
CA GLU A 97 2.78 -2.72 -14.32
C GLU A 97 3.92 -3.42 -15.11
N LYS A 98 3.53 -4.22 -16.12
CA LYS A 98 4.46 -4.98 -16.96
C LYS A 98 5.06 -4.13 -18.08
#